data_AF-A0A7C4SRV2-F1
#
_entry.id   AF-A0A7C4SRV2-F1
#
_cell.length_a   1.000
_cell.length_b   1.000
_cell.length_c   1.000
_cell.angle_alpha   90.00
_cell.angle_beta   90.00
_cell.angle_gamma   90.00
#
_symmetry.space_group_name_H-M   'P 1'
#
loop_
_entity.id
_entity.type
_entity.pdbx_description
1 polymer ?
#
loop_
_entity_poly.entity_id
_entity_poly.type
_entity_poly.pdbx_seq_one_letter_code
_entity_poly.pdbx_strand_id
1 'polypeptide(L)'
;MRKFDFRPTLPLLLSIALGIAAVLMVRNYMAVEQKAMTRDLEPVRIVVARQNVPANTPIAMDMVAARPVPKKFVHANAIYPEEVDLILGRELQYPVRSGDPILWMDLKGGERYRGFSSMIKEGERALTLKVDETSTLSGLLQPGDHVDILGTFKPGGMGSQEPETTITLLQNVVVLATGQQTSARSGAVRERTGMSTLTVLVTPEEAALLIHAQKVGTLYNVLRNPEDIETLATVPKVTASDIIQPKVREQIQTARDNRVLVIRGGKKQQERVE
;
A
#
# COMPACT_ATOMS: atom_id res chain seq x y z
N MET A 1 38.22 32.17 -73.44
CA MET A 1 36.85 32.38 -72.92
C MET A 1 35.93 31.34 -73.58
N ARG A 2 35.52 30.29 -72.87
CA ARG A 2 34.58 29.25 -73.38
C ARG A 2 33.17 29.83 -73.28
N LYS A 3 32.50 30.04 -74.42
CA LYS A 3 31.08 30.45 -74.45
C LYS A 3 30.26 29.26 -73.94
N PHE A 4 29.59 29.45 -72.80
CA PHE A 4 28.59 28.50 -72.30
C PHE A 4 27.34 28.67 -73.16
N ASP A 5 27.10 27.75 -74.08
CA ASP A 5 25.84 27.70 -74.83
C ASP A 5 24.72 27.26 -73.87
N PHE A 6 24.01 28.23 -73.31
CA PHE A 6 22.88 27.99 -72.41
C PHE A 6 21.69 27.47 -73.22
N ARG A 7 21.53 26.15 -73.27
CA ARG A 7 20.32 25.54 -73.83
C ARG A 7 19.14 25.91 -72.92
N PRO A 8 18.07 26.55 -73.44
CA PRO A 8 16.94 27.04 -72.62
C PRO A 8 16.14 25.91 -71.94
N THR A 9 16.40 24.65 -72.30
CA THR A 9 15.83 23.46 -71.66
C THR A 9 16.39 23.19 -70.26
N LEU A 10 17.63 23.62 -69.97
CA LEU A 10 18.28 23.39 -68.68
C LEU A 10 17.61 24.15 -67.51
N PRO A 11 17.33 25.47 -67.60
CA PRO A 11 16.61 26.18 -66.55
C PRO A 11 15.16 25.73 -66.39
N LEU A 12 14.52 25.25 -67.47
CA LEU A 12 13.15 24.71 -67.43
C LEU A 12 13.07 23.40 -66.63
N LEU A 13 14.02 22.48 -66.83
CA LEU A 13 14.07 21.24 -66.06
C LEU A 13 14.41 21.50 -64.58
N LEU A 14 15.27 22.48 -64.32
CA LEU A 14 15.65 22.87 -62.95
C LEU A 14 14.46 23.46 -62.17
N SER A 15 13.65 24.31 -62.78
CA SER A 15 12.47 24.89 -62.11
C SER A 15 11.40 23.84 -61.82
N ILE A 16 11.19 22.89 -62.72
CA ILE A 16 10.28 21.75 -62.51
C ILE A 16 10.79 20.87 -61.36
N ALA A 17 12.08 20.55 -61.33
CA ALA A 17 12.68 19.75 -60.26
C ALA A 17 12.54 20.43 -58.88
N LEU A 18 12.79 21.74 -58.81
CA LEU A 18 12.61 22.53 -57.59
C LEU A 18 11.14 22.60 -57.17
N GLY A 19 10.20 22.72 -58.11
CA GLY A 19 8.77 22.66 -57.83
C GLY A 19 8.34 21.32 -57.24
N ILE A 20 8.82 20.20 -57.81
CA ILE A 20 8.55 18.85 -57.28
C ILE A 20 9.16 18.68 -55.89
N ALA A 21 10.39 19.14 -55.67
CA ALA A 21 11.06 19.08 -54.37
C ALA A 21 10.31 19.89 -53.30
N ALA A 22 9.84 21.09 -53.64
CA ALA A 22 9.03 21.92 -52.74
C ALA A 22 7.71 21.24 -52.38
N VAL A 23 7.01 20.64 -53.35
CA VAL A 23 5.77 19.89 -53.11
C VAL A 23 6.03 18.68 -52.20
N LEU A 24 7.12 17.93 -52.42
CA LEU A 24 7.49 16.80 -51.57
C LEU A 24 7.81 17.23 -50.14
N MET A 25 8.54 18.34 -49.95
CA MET A 25 8.84 18.88 -48.63
C MET A 25 7.58 19.30 -47.88
N VAL A 26 6.66 20.02 -48.54
CA VAL A 26 5.38 20.44 -47.94
C VAL A 26 4.53 19.22 -47.57
N ARG A 27 4.45 18.20 -48.44
CA ARG A 27 3.71 16.97 -48.12
C ARG A 27 4.31 16.21 -46.94
N ASN A 28 5.64 16.13 -46.84
CA ASN A 28 6.30 15.44 -45.73
C ASN A 28 6.13 16.20 -44.41
N TYR A 29 6.26 17.53 -44.43
CA TYR A 29 6.03 18.39 -43.26
C TYR A 29 4.59 18.25 -42.74
N MET A 30 3.60 18.35 -43.63
CA MET A 30 2.18 18.19 -43.28
C MET A 30 1.87 16.77 -42.75
N ALA A 31 2.49 15.73 -43.32
CA ALA A 31 2.30 14.36 -42.87
C ALA A 31 2.89 14.09 -41.47
N VAL A 32 4.04 14.70 -41.15
CA VAL A 32 4.67 14.61 -39.83
C VAL A 32 3.84 15.35 -38.79
N GLU A 33 3.38 16.57 -39.13
CA GLU A 33 2.59 17.39 -38.22
C GLU A 33 1.20 16.78 -37.96
N GLN A 34 0.53 16.25 -39.00
CA GLN A 34 -0.72 15.51 -38.85
C GLN A 34 -0.55 14.28 -37.95
N LYS A 35 0.53 13.50 -38.14
CA LYS A 35 0.81 12.33 -37.28
C LYS A 35 1.06 12.72 -35.83
N ALA A 36 1.74 13.85 -35.58
CA ALA A 36 1.97 14.37 -34.24
C ALA A 36 0.64 14.80 -33.57
N MET A 37 -0.27 15.42 -34.33
CA MET A 37 -1.59 15.83 -33.82
C MET A 37 -2.57 14.66 -33.62
N THR A 38 -2.48 13.60 -34.42
CA THR A 38 -3.37 12.43 -34.31
C THR A 38 -2.93 11.42 -33.27
N ARG A 39 -1.64 11.39 -32.88
CA ARG A 39 -1.12 10.47 -31.87
C ARG A 39 -1.81 10.64 -30.51
N ASP A 40 -2.16 11.88 -30.16
CA ASP A 40 -2.83 12.21 -28.89
C ASP A 40 -4.35 11.97 -28.93
N LEU A 41 -4.88 11.62 -30.10
CA LEU A 41 -6.28 11.29 -30.34
C LEU A 41 -6.55 9.77 -30.36
N GLU A 42 -5.53 8.94 -30.16
CA GLU A 42 -5.71 7.50 -30.07
C GLU A 42 -6.71 7.17 -28.95
N PRO A 43 -7.81 6.47 -29.27
CA PRO A 43 -8.86 6.19 -28.31
C PRO A 43 -8.39 5.10 -27.34
N VAL A 44 -8.38 5.43 -26.05
CA VAL A 44 -8.16 4.47 -24.97
C VAL A 44 -9.50 4.16 -24.34
N ARG A 45 -9.75 2.89 -24.01
CA ARG A 45 -10.99 2.49 -23.34
C ARG A 45 -10.87 2.77 -21.85
N ILE A 46 -11.89 3.39 -21.27
CA ILE A 46 -12.02 3.61 -19.83
C ILE A 46 -13.36 3.09 -19.34
N VAL A 47 -13.42 2.78 -18.05
CA VAL A 47 -14.64 2.31 -17.38
C VAL A 47 -15.54 3.50 -17.06
N VAL A 48 -16.80 3.39 -17.44
CA VAL A 48 -17.87 4.37 -17.20
C VAL A 48 -19.06 3.69 -16.52
N ALA A 49 -19.88 4.46 -15.82
CA ALA A 49 -21.11 3.94 -15.25
C ALA A 49 -22.17 3.72 -16.34
N ARG A 50 -22.79 2.54 -16.37
CA ARG A 50 -23.88 2.21 -17.30
C ARG A 50 -25.19 2.89 -16.90
N GLN A 51 -25.39 3.09 -15.60
CA GLN A 51 -26.57 3.70 -15.00
C GLN A 51 -26.15 4.67 -13.91
N ASN A 52 -27.10 5.46 -13.37
CA ASN A 52 -26.81 6.29 -12.20
C ASN A 52 -26.57 5.38 -10.99
N VAL A 53 -25.41 5.53 -10.35
CA VAL A 53 -25.03 4.75 -9.16
C VAL A 53 -24.92 5.71 -7.97
N PRO A 54 -25.75 5.57 -6.93
CA PRO A 54 -25.68 6.43 -5.76
C PRO A 54 -24.46 6.11 -4.89
N ALA A 55 -24.07 7.08 -4.05
CA ALA A 55 -23.03 6.86 -3.04
C ALA A 55 -23.40 5.71 -2.09
N ASN A 56 -22.37 5.07 -1.52
CA ASN A 56 -22.47 3.89 -0.65
C ASN A 56 -23.04 2.64 -1.32
N THR A 57 -23.09 2.59 -2.66
CA THR A 57 -23.53 1.40 -3.40
C THR A 57 -22.32 0.58 -3.82
N PRO A 58 -22.31 -0.75 -3.58
CA PRO A 58 -21.25 -1.62 -4.09
C PRO A 58 -21.34 -1.76 -5.61
N ILE A 59 -20.21 -1.62 -6.30
CA ILE A 59 -20.16 -1.73 -7.76
C ILE A 59 -20.32 -3.18 -8.19
N ALA A 60 -21.29 -3.42 -9.07
CA ALA A 60 -21.52 -4.70 -9.72
C ALA A 60 -21.18 -4.63 -11.23
N MET A 61 -20.94 -5.80 -11.83
CA MET A 61 -20.47 -5.90 -13.22
C MET A 61 -21.51 -5.39 -14.23
N ASP A 62 -22.79 -5.47 -13.90
CA ASP A 62 -23.90 -4.96 -14.71
C ASP A 62 -24.00 -3.43 -14.70
N MET A 63 -23.41 -2.76 -13.70
CA MET A 63 -23.43 -1.31 -13.54
C MET A 63 -22.31 -0.59 -14.30
N VAL A 64 -21.34 -1.31 -14.86
CA VAL A 64 -20.16 -0.74 -15.54
C VAL A 64 -20.16 -1.02 -17.04
N ALA A 65 -19.51 -0.15 -17.81
CA ALA A 65 -19.28 -0.32 -19.24
C ALA A 65 -17.92 0.26 -19.63
N ALA A 66 -17.37 -0.16 -20.77
CA ALA A 66 -16.14 0.41 -21.33
C ALA A 66 -16.47 1.37 -22.47
N ARG A 67 -15.95 2.60 -22.44
CA ARG A 67 -16.13 3.59 -23.51
C ARG A 67 -14.78 4.08 -24.04
N PRO A 68 -14.59 4.19 -25.38
CA PRO A 68 -13.39 4.81 -25.94
C PRO A 68 -13.39 6.32 -25.69
N VAL A 69 -12.27 6.84 -25.19
CA VAL A 69 -12.02 8.27 -24.99
C VAL A 69 -10.62 8.60 -25.52
N PRO A 70 -10.43 9.69 -26.27
CA PRO A 70 -9.11 10.06 -26.76
C PRO A 70 -8.13 10.26 -25.58
N LYS A 71 -6.92 9.70 -25.68
CA LYS A 71 -5.93 9.69 -24.59
C LYS A 71 -5.72 11.04 -23.91
N LYS A 72 -5.75 12.13 -24.67
CA LYS A 72 -5.61 13.51 -24.15
C LYS A 72 -6.69 13.94 -23.15
N PHE A 73 -7.88 13.34 -23.22
CA PHE A 73 -9.03 13.68 -22.36
C PHE A 73 -9.26 12.66 -21.24
N VAL A 74 -8.43 11.62 -21.15
CA VAL A 74 -8.54 10.62 -20.09
C VAL A 74 -8.01 11.22 -18.78
N HIS A 75 -8.83 11.16 -17.74
CA HIS A 75 -8.44 11.59 -16.40
C HIS A 75 -7.34 10.66 -15.84
N ALA A 76 -6.38 11.20 -15.09
CA ALA A 76 -5.25 10.42 -14.55
C ALA A 76 -5.67 9.24 -13.67
N ASN A 77 -6.81 9.37 -12.99
CA ASN A 77 -7.40 8.34 -12.12
C ASN A 77 -8.52 7.54 -12.78
N ALA A 78 -8.64 7.58 -14.12
CA ALA A 78 -9.60 6.73 -14.82
C ALA A 78 -9.23 5.25 -14.65
N ILE A 79 -10.26 4.43 -14.46
CA ILE A 79 -10.10 2.98 -14.38
C ILE A 79 -10.14 2.40 -15.79
N TYR A 80 -9.20 1.52 -16.10
CA TYR A 80 -9.16 0.84 -17.40
C TYR A 80 -9.94 -0.48 -17.37
N PRO A 81 -10.43 -1.00 -18.52
CA PRO A 81 -11.18 -2.27 -18.57
C PRO A 81 -10.45 -3.46 -17.95
N GLU A 82 -9.13 -3.48 -18.00
CA GLU A 82 -8.28 -4.53 -17.43
C GLU A 82 -8.27 -4.50 -15.89
N GLU A 83 -8.74 -3.41 -15.29
CA GLU A 83 -8.75 -3.17 -13.84
C GLU A 83 -10.15 -3.29 -13.23
N VAL A 84 -11.17 -3.65 -14.02
CA VAL A 84 -12.58 -3.73 -13.56
C VAL A 84 -12.72 -4.68 -12.37
N ASP A 85 -12.02 -5.82 -12.37
CA ASP A 85 -12.10 -6.79 -11.27
C ASP A 85 -11.66 -6.22 -9.91
N LEU A 86 -10.82 -5.18 -9.91
CA LEU A 86 -10.32 -4.53 -8.69
C LEU A 86 -11.34 -3.59 -8.05
N ILE A 87 -12.39 -3.22 -8.77
CA ILE A 87 -13.43 -2.30 -8.31
C ILE A 87 -14.75 -2.99 -7.98
N LEU A 88 -14.94 -4.23 -8.44
CA LEU A 88 -16.14 -5.01 -8.14
C LEU A 88 -16.29 -5.26 -6.63
N GLY A 89 -17.47 -4.94 -6.10
CA GLY A 89 -17.79 -5.03 -4.67
C GLY A 89 -17.27 -3.85 -3.82
N ARG A 90 -16.49 -2.91 -4.39
CA ARG A 90 -16.15 -1.66 -3.69
C ARG A 90 -17.33 -0.70 -3.73
N GLU A 91 -17.52 0.05 -2.65
CA GLU A 91 -18.57 1.04 -2.56
C GLU A 91 -18.11 2.39 -3.10
N LEU A 92 -19.03 3.11 -3.75
CA LEU A 92 -18.81 4.51 -4.10
C LEU A 92 -18.82 5.43 -2.87
N GLN A 93 -17.91 6.40 -2.83
CA GLN A 93 -17.91 7.51 -1.89
C GLN A 93 -18.81 8.66 -2.38
N TYR A 94 -18.87 8.87 -3.70
CA TYR A 94 -19.68 9.91 -4.34
C TYR A 94 -20.61 9.30 -5.40
N PRO A 95 -21.80 9.88 -5.65
CA PRO A 95 -22.68 9.39 -6.70
C PRO A 95 -22.07 9.62 -8.09
N VAL A 96 -22.15 8.61 -8.96
CA VAL A 96 -21.66 8.67 -10.35
C VAL A 96 -22.85 8.54 -11.30
N ARG A 97 -22.93 9.40 -12.33
CA ARG A 97 -24.04 9.38 -13.28
C ARG A 97 -23.77 8.44 -14.46
N SER A 98 -24.83 8.00 -15.11
CA SER A 98 -24.74 7.20 -16.34
C SER A 98 -23.90 7.93 -17.40
N GLY A 99 -22.93 7.23 -17.97
CA GLY A 99 -22.01 7.73 -18.99
C GLY A 99 -20.78 8.47 -18.45
N ASP A 100 -20.71 8.75 -17.14
CA ASP A 100 -19.53 9.37 -16.53
C ASP A 100 -18.44 8.32 -16.26
N PRO A 101 -17.15 8.68 -16.40
CA PRO A 101 -16.04 7.82 -15.99
C PRO A 101 -16.11 7.51 -14.50
N ILE A 102 -15.90 6.25 -14.15
CA ILE A 102 -15.66 5.86 -12.76
C ILE A 102 -14.18 6.06 -12.49
N LEU A 103 -13.86 6.84 -11.46
CA LEU A 103 -12.49 7.14 -11.07
C LEU A 103 -12.12 6.39 -9.78
N TRP A 104 -10.83 6.16 -9.58
CA TRP A 104 -10.32 5.58 -8.32
C TRP A 104 -10.73 6.38 -7.08
N MET A 105 -10.84 7.70 -7.21
CA MET A 105 -11.25 8.60 -6.13
C MET A 105 -12.75 8.55 -5.82
N ASP A 106 -13.57 8.05 -6.76
CA ASP A 106 -15.01 7.89 -6.51
C ASP A 106 -15.29 6.69 -5.62
N LEU A 107 -14.33 5.78 -5.46
CA LEU A 107 -14.43 4.59 -4.63
C LEU A 107 -13.99 4.90 -3.21
N LYS A 108 -14.72 4.36 -2.23
CA LYS A 108 -14.25 4.35 -0.85
C LYS A 108 -12.88 3.69 -0.76
N GLY A 109 -11.95 4.36 -0.08
CA GLY A 109 -10.55 3.96 0.01
C GLY A 109 -9.65 4.54 -1.09
N GLY A 110 -10.19 5.27 -2.09
CA GLY A 110 -9.52 6.26 -2.96
C GLY A 110 -8.32 5.82 -3.82
N GLU A 111 -7.72 4.68 -3.53
CA GLU A 111 -6.44 4.26 -4.06
C GLU A 111 -6.61 3.20 -5.14
N ARG A 112 -5.83 3.39 -6.22
CA ARG A 112 -5.61 2.39 -7.25
C ARG A 112 -5.03 1.16 -6.58
N TYR A 113 -5.81 0.07 -6.55
CA TYR A 113 -5.38 -1.19 -5.97
C TYR A 113 -4.19 -1.70 -6.79
N ARG A 114 -2.99 -1.31 -6.39
CA ARG A 114 -1.79 -2.05 -6.75
C ARG A 114 -1.86 -3.30 -5.86
N GLY A 115 -1.64 -4.50 -6.41
CA GLY A 115 -1.82 -5.77 -5.69
C GLY A 115 -1.12 -5.81 -4.32
N PHE A 116 -1.46 -6.75 -3.43
CA PHE A 116 -0.86 -6.81 -2.08
C PHE A 116 0.67 -6.67 -2.05
N SER A 117 1.35 -7.24 -3.05
CA SER A 117 2.81 -7.13 -3.24
C SER A 117 3.33 -5.70 -3.40
N SER A 118 2.52 -4.79 -3.92
CA SER A 118 2.88 -3.39 -4.17
C SER A 118 2.84 -2.50 -2.93
N MET A 119 2.20 -2.96 -1.85
CA MET A 119 2.23 -2.29 -0.55
C MET A 119 3.56 -2.55 0.18
N ILE A 120 4.36 -3.50 -0.29
CA ILE A 120 5.66 -3.85 0.26
C ILE A 120 6.71 -2.96 -0.42
N LYS A 121 7.46 -2.16 0.35
CA LYS A 121 8.51 -1.30 -0.21
C LYS A 121 9.74 -2.14 -0.58
N GLU A 122 10.58 -1.58 -1.45
CA GLU A 122 11.89 -2.18 -1.73
C GLU A 122 12.69 -2.34 -0.43
N GLY A 123 13.28 -3.53 -0.24
CA GLY A 123 14.01 -3.86 0.99
C GLY A 123 13.16 -4.49 2.09
N GLU A 124 11.83 -4.49 1.97
CA GLU A 124 10.91 -5.09 2.93
C GLU A 124 10.23 -6.35 2.38
N ARG A 125 9.63 -7.14 3.27
CA ARG A 125 8.91 -8.39 2.99
C ARG A 125 7.67 -8.45 3.88
N ALA A 126 6.60 -8.98 3.33
CA ALA A 126 5.43 -9.36 4.11
C ALA A 126 5.65 -10.76 4.69
N LEU A 127 5.64 -10.88 6.02
CA LEU A 127 5.72 -12.16 6.72
C LEU A 127 4.41 -12.47 7.43
N THR A 128 3.80 -13.61 7.13
CA THR A 128 2.63 -14.10 7.83
C THR A 128 3.04 -15.00 9.00
N LEU A 129 2.68 -14.58 10.20
CA LEU A 129 2.89 -15.30 11.45
C LEU A 129 1.59 -15.95 11.91
N LYS A 130 1.72 -17.14 12.50
CA LYS A 130 0.62 -17.77 13.23
C LYS A 130 0.59 -17.17 14.63
N VAL A 131 -0.56 -16.65 15.03
CA VAL A 131 -0.72 -16.03 16.34
C VAL A 131 -1.77 -16.81 17.13
N ASP A 132 -1.51 -17.00 18.42
CA ASP A 132 -2.46 -17.67 19.29
C ASP A 132 -3.71 -16.80 19.44
N GLU A 133 -4.90 -17.38 19.37
CA GLU A 133 -6.17 -16.66 19.51
C GLU A 133 -6.27 -15.96 20.87
N THR A 134 -5.59 -16.47 21.90
CA THR A 134 -5.50 -15.81 23.21
C THR A 134 -4.55 -14.60 23.23
N SER A 135 -3.55 -14.58 22.34
CA SER A 135 -2.59 -13.47 22.19
C SER A 135 -3.10 -12.36 21.28
N THR A 136 -4.14 -12.64 20.50
CA THR A 136 -4.71 -11.71 19.53
C THR A 136 -5.85 -10.97 20.21
N LEU A 137 -5.74 -9.66 20.33
CA LEU A 137 -6.87 -8.78 20.64
C LEU A 137 -8.01 -9.12 19.65
N SER A 138 -9.01 -9.91 20.06
CA SER A 138 -9.94 -10.72 19.24
C SER A 138 -10.48 -10.07 17.94
N GLY A 139 -9.64 -10.01 16.91
CA GLY A 139 -9.95 -9.31 15.65
C GLY A 139 -10.14 -7.79 15.81
N LEU A 140 -9.44 -7.17 16.76
CA LEU A 140 -9.33 -5.72 16.93
C LEU A 140 -8.15 -5.14 16.15
N LEU A 141 -7.10 -5.93 15.89
CA LEU A 141 -6.00 -5.51 15.03
C LEU A 141 -6.51 -5.25 13.62
N GLN A 142 -6.17 -4.08 13.09
CA GLN A 142 -6.49 -3.67 11.73
C GLN A 142 -5.21 -3.54 10.90
N PRO A 143 -5.31 -3.78 9.58
CA PRO A 143 -4.23 -3.42 8.67
C PRO A 143 -3.89 -1.91 8.79
N GLY A 144 -2.62 -1.58 8.98
CA GLY A 144 -2.12 -0.24 9.29
C GLY A 144 -1.73 -0.03 10.76
N ASP A 145 -2.14 -0.92 11.67
CA ASP A 145 -1.75 -0.84 13.08
C ASP A 145 -0.26 -1.12 13.28
N HIS A 146 0.28 -0.60 14.37
CA HIS A 146 1.65 -0.83 14.80
C HIS A 146 1.66 -1.77 16.02
N VAL A 147 2.52 -2.78 16.00
CA VAL A 147 2.62 -3.78 17.08
C VAL A 147 4.07 -3.99 17.53
N ASP A 148 4.25 -4.31 18.80
CA ASP A 148 5.48 -4.93 19.29
C ASP A 148 5.31 -6.46 19.28
N ILE A 149 6.37 -7.17 18.88
CA ILE A 149 6.38 -8.63 18.84
C ILE A 149 7.26 -9.13 19.98
N LEU A 150 6.65 -9.84 20.91
CA LEU A 150 7.33 -10.48 22.04
C LEU A 150 7.41 -11.99 21.80
N GLY A 151 8.46 -12.61 22.32
CA GLY A 151 8.66 -14.05 22.25
C GLY A 151 8.96 -14.62 23.63
N THR A 152 8.29 -15.71 23.96
CA THR A 152 8.58 -16.51 25.17
C THR A 152 9.29 -17.79 24.74
N PHE A 153 10.45 -18.02 25.34
CA PHE A 153 11.35 -19.12 25.00
C PHE A 153 11.76 -19.87 26.26
N LYS A 154 11.92 -21.18 26.14
CA LYS A 154 12.60 -22.00 27.14
C LYS A 154 14.06 -22.15 26.71
N PRO A 155 15.01 -21.51 27.40
CA PRO A 155 16.40 -21.60 27.00
C PRO A 155 16.91 -23.03 27.21
N GLY A 156 17.18 -23.72 26.10
CA GLY A 156 17.94 -24.96 26.05
C GLY A 156 17.13 -26.22 25.73
N GLY A 157 17.80 -27.12 25.00
CA GLY A 157 17.30 -28.45 24.70
C GLY A 157 17.25 -29.34 25.94
N MET A 158 16.59 -30.48 25.80
CA MET A 158 16.34 -31.54 26.78
C MET A 158 17.47 -31.68 27.83
N GLY A 159 17.35 -30.98 28.97
CA GLY A 159 18.32 -31.02 30.08
C GLY A 159 18.73 -29.67 30.68
N SER A 160 18.44 -28.52 30.06
CA SER A 160 18.67 -27.21 30.69
C SER A 160 17.62 -26.88 31.76
N GLN A 161 18.07 -26.32 32.89
CA GLN A 161 17.19 -25.80 33.95
C GLN A 161 16.96 -24.28 33.83
N GLU A 162 17.29 -23.67 32.69
CA GLU A 162 17.11 -22.23 32.55
C GLU A 162 15.61 -21.86 32.52
N PRO A 163 15.22 -20.81 33.24
CA PRO A 163 13.81 -20.43 33.33
C PRO A 163 13.32 -19.92 31.98
N GLU A 164 12.04 -20.20 31.72
CA GLU A 164 11.33 -19.60 30.61
C GLU A 164 11.47 -18.07 30.66
N THR A 165 11.82 -17.50 29.51
CA THR A 165 12.19 -16.09 29.37
C THR A 165 11.38 -15.46 28.26
N THR A 166 10.80 -14.30 28.54
CA THR A 166 10.09 -13.46 27.58
C THR A 166 10.95 -12.25 27.22
N ILE A 167 11.11 -12.01 25.92
CA ILE A 167 11.85 -10.86 25.38
C ILE A 167 11.03 -10.16 24.29
N THR A 168 11.22 -8.86 24.14
CA THR A 168 10.74 -8.14 22.95
C THR A 168 11.70 -8.42 21.80
N LEU A 169 11.17 -9.01 20.73
CA LEU A 169 11.93 -9.35 19.53
C LEU A 169 12.03 -8.15 18.60
N LEU A 170 10.89 -7.52 18.33
CA LEU A 170 10.79 -6.34 17.48
C LEU A 170 9.81 -5.34 18.08
N GLN A 171 10.07 -4.06 17.84
CA GLN A 171 9.21 -2.97 18.26
C GLN A 171 8.70 -2.22 17.02
N ASN A 172 7.50 -1.68 17.12
CA ASN A 172 6.94 -0.77 16.11
C ASN A 172 6.80 -1.39 14.70
N VAL A 173 6.38 -2.65 14.63
CA VAL A 173 6.19 -3.37 13.37
C VAL A 173 4.82 -3.08 12.79
N VAL A 174 4.77 -2.77 11.48
CA VAL A 174 3.52 -2.44 10.79
C VAL A 174 2.76 -3.71 10.40
N VAL A 175 1.46 -3.73 10.70
CA VAL A 175 0.53 -4.79 10.30
C VAL A 175 0.00 -4.51 8.89
N LEU A 176 0.20 -5.45 7.97
CA LEU A 176 -0.31 -5.39 6.59
C LEU A 176 -1.65 -6.10 6.40
N ALA A 177 -1.90 -7.15 7.20
CA ALA A 177 -3.12 -7.94 7.10
C ALA A 177 -3.42 -8.72 8.40
N THR A 178 -4.71 -8.93 8.67
CA THR A 178 -5.22 -9.78 9.76
C THR A 178 -6.20 -10.80 9.18
N GLY A 179 -5.88 -12.09 9.31
CA GLY A 179 -6.65 -13.18 8.66
C GLY A 179 -6.78 -12.96 7.15
N GLN A 180 -8.02 -12.79 6.68
CA GLN A 180 -8.36 -12.50 5.28
C GLN A 180 -8.54 -11.00 4.98
N GLN A 181 -8.35 -10.12 5.97
CA GLN A 181 -8.47 -8.67 5.80
C GLN A 181 -7.09 -8.06 5.50
N THR A 182 -6.97 -7.39 4.36
CA THR A 182 -5.79 -6.59 3.97
C THR A 182 -6.19 -5.12 3.88
N SER A 183 -5.29 -4.15 4.12
CA SER A 183 -5.61 -2.70 4.04
C SER A 183 -6.28 -2.31 2.73
N ALA A 184 -5.91 -2.99 1.64
CA ALA A 184 -6.40 -2.71 0.30
C ALA A 184 -7.77 -3.34 -0.02
N ARG A 185 -8.35 -4.18 0.87
CA ARG A 185 -9.62 -4.90 0.66
C ARG A 185 -10.62 -4.69 1.81
N SER A 186 -10.51 -3.57 2.51
CA SER A 186 -11.41 -3.17 3.59
C SER A 186 -12.82 -2.89 3.03
N GLY A 187 -13.66 -3.92 2.97
CA GLY A 187 -15.04 -3.83 2.48
C GLY A 187 -15.79 -5.17 2.43
N ALA A 188 -15.08 -6.29 2.32
CA ALA A 188 -15.71 -7.62 2.38
C ALA A 188 -15.66 -8.16 3.83
N VAL A 189 -16.77 -8.03 4.56
CA VAL A 189 -16.99 -8.80 5.79
C VAL A 189 -17.15 -10.27 5.40
N ARG A 190 -16.08 -11.05 5.51
CA ARG A 190 -16.14 -12.51 5.39
C ARG A 190 -16.02 -13.13 6.77
N GLU A 191 -16.82 -14.17 6.94
CA GLU A 191 -17.03 -14.96 8.15
C GLU A 191 -15.70 -15.32 8.83
N ARG A 192 -15.61 -15.03 10.13
CA ARG A 192 -14.43 -15.28 10.97
C ARG A 192 -14.37 -16.77 11.31
N THR A 193 -13.76 -17.57 10.45
CA THR A 193 -13.51 -18.99 10.76
C THR A 193 -12.03 -19.30 10.74
N GLY A 194 -11.50 -19.53 11.93
CA GLY A 194 -10.37 -20.42 12.21
C GLY A 194 -9.00 -19.96 11.74
N MET A 195 -8.15 -19.62 12.72
CA MET A 195 -6.74 -19.22 12.60
C MET A 195 -6.53 -17.73 12.40
N SER A 196 -6.24 -17.05 13.52
CA SER A 196 -5.70 -15.70 13.53
C SER A 196 -4.28 -15.73 12.93
N THR A 197 -4.15 -15.24 11.70
CA THR A 197 -2.85 -15.00 11.08
C THR A 197 -2.60 -13.51 11.05
N LEU A 198 -1.38 -13.09 11.39
CA LEU A 198 -0.96 -11.70 11.32
C LEU A 198 0.10 -11.57 10.23
N THR A 199 -0.11 -10.71 9.25
CA THR A 199 0.92 -10.39 8.27
C THR A 199 1.55 -9.06 8.61
N VAL A 200 2.86 -9.07 8.81
CA VAL A 200 3.66 -7.90 9.21
C VAL A 200 4.67 -7.52 8.13
N LEU A 201 5.00 -6.24 8.08
CA LEU A 201 6.04 -5.69 7.22
C LEU A 201 7.39 -5.74 7.94
N VAL A 202 8.36 -6.47 7.38
CA VAL A 202 9.66 -6.74 8.00
C VAL A 202 10.78 -6.74 6.98
N THR A 203 12.02 -6.49 7.42
CA THR A 203 13.23 -6.71 6.63
C THR A 203 13.55 -8.22 6.52
N PRO A 204 14.45 -8.66 5.60
CA PRO A 204 14.87 -10.07 5.53
C PRO A 204 15.43 -10.64 6.81
N GLU A 205 16.21 -9.82 7.54
CA GLU A 205 16.90 -10.23 8.75
C GLU A 205 15.88 -10.43 9.88
N GLU A 206 14.96 -9.49 10.03
CA GLU A 206 13.83 -9.59 10.95
C GLU A 206 12.93 -10.79 10.60
N ALA A 207 12.69 -11.03 9.32
CA ALA A 207 11.90 -12.19 8.88
C ALA A 207 12.56 -13.50 9.30
N ALA A 208 13.86 -13.66 9.08
CA ALA A 208 14.61 -14.85 9.49
C ALA A 208 14.56 -15.04 11.02
N LEU A 209 14.72 -13.96 11.78
CA LEU A 209 14.65 -13.95 13.24
C LEU A 209 13.27 -14.39 13.74
N LEU A 210 12.19 -13.83 13.20
CA LEU A 210 10.82 -14.16 13.59
C LEU A 210 10.43 -15.60 13.21
N ILE A 211 10.85 -16.07 12.03
CA ILE A 211 10.62 -17.46 11.60
C ILE A 211 11.31 -18.43 12.57
N HIS A 212 12.55 -18.13 12.98
CA HIS A 212 13.25 -18.95 13.94
C HIS A 212 12.57 -18.91 15.31
N ALA A 213 12.23 -17.70 15.78
CA ALA A 213 11.54 -17.49 17.06
C ALA A 213 10.21 -18.26 17.13
N GLN A 214 9.39 -18.23 16.07
CA GLN A 214 8.13 -18.98 16.01
C GLN A 214 8.34 -20.50 16.07
N LYS A 215 9.51 -21.01 15.67
CA LYS A 215 9.83 -22.44 15.73
C LYS A 215 10.23 -22.90 17.13
N VAL A 216 10.88 -22.03 17.90
CA VAL A 216 11.50 -22.37 19.19
C VAL A 216 10.74 -21.86 20.41
N GLY A 217 9.70 -21.05 20.21
CA GLY A 217 8.89 -20.49 21.29
C GLY A 217 7.52 -20.01 20.83
N THR A 218 6.85 -19.27 21.70
CA THR A 218 5.53 -18.70 21.43
C THR A 218 5.65 -17.19 21.21
N LEU A 219 5.03 -16.69 20.16
CA LEU A 219 5.02 -15.27 19.82
C LEU A 219 3.72 -14.61 20.32
N TYR A 220 3.86 -13.38 20.80
CA TYR A 220 2.77 -12.52 21.28
C TYR A 220 2.86 -11.16 20.60
N ASN A 221 1.72 -10.59 20.23
CA ASN A 221 1.65 -9.28 19.59
C ASN A 221 1.00 -8.30 20.55
N VAL A 222 1.61 -7.14 20.71
CA VAL A 222 1.14 -6.08 21.60
C VAL A 222 0.85 -4.84 20.77
N LEU A 223 -0.41 -4.41 20.73
CA LEU A 223 -0.83 -3.23 19.97
C LEU A 223 -0.25 -1.95 20.58
N ARG A 224 0.34 -1.11 19.75
CA ARG A 224 0.83 0.22 20.11
C ARG A 224 -0.26 1.26 19.91
N ASN A 225 -0.12 2.38 20.63
CA ASN A 225 -0.85 3.58 20.26
C ASN A 225 -0.34 4.07 18.88
N PRO A 226 -1.19 4.49 17.95
CA PRO A 226 -0.77 5.04 16.66
C PRO A 226 0.23 6.20 16.75
N GLU A 227 0.17 6.99 17.84
CA GLU A 227 1.08 8.12 18.09
C GLU A 227 2.38 7.69 18.81
N ASP A 228 2.47 6.45 19.28
CA ASP A 228 3.64 5.91 19.98
C ASP A 228 4.57 5.21 18.98
N ILE A 229 5.39 6.03 18.31
CA ILE A 229 6.34 5.58 17.27
C ILE A 229 7.74 5.32 17.87
N GLU A 230 8.01 5.80 19.09
CA GLU A 230 9.35 5.73 19.69
C GLU A 230 9.69 4.31 20.16
N THR A 231 10.83 3.78 19.73
CA THR A 231 11.34 2.49 20.21
C THR A 231 12.25 2.67 21.42
N LEU A 232 12.11 1.79 22.41
CA LEU A 232 13.01 1.76 23.56
C LEU A 232 14.33 1.09 23.17
N ALA A 233 15.46 1.73 23.50
CA ALA A 233 16.79 1.20 23.22
C ALA A 233 17.06 -0.14 23.92
N THR A 234 16.51 -0.31 25.12
CA THR A 234 16.61 -1.55 25.89
C THR A 234 15.27 -1.85 26.52
N VAL A 235 14.70 -3.01 26.16
CA VAL A 235 13.55 -3.58 26.87
C VAL A 235 14.06 -4.73 27.74
N PRO A 236 13.84 -4.70 29.06
CA PRO A 236 14.32 -5.76 29.94
C PRO A 236 13.64 -7.09 29.60
N LYS A 237 14.44 -8.16 29.58
CA LYS A 237 13.91 -9.54 29.54
C LYS A 237 13.20 -9.85 30.85
N VAL A 238 12.13 -10.64 30.77
CA VAL A 238 11.33 -11.06 31.93
C VAL A 238 11.40 -12.58 32.06
N THR A 239 11.73 -13.06 33.25
CA THR A 239 11.81 -14.49 33.59
C THR A 239 10.79 -14.85 34.66
N ALA A 240 10.59 -16.15 34.91
CA ALA A 240 9.74 -16.62 36.00
C ALA A 240 10.11 -16.02 37.38
N SER A 241 11.41 -15.80 37.63
CA SER A 241 11.91 -15.19 38.87
C SER A 241 11.43 -13.75 39.05
N ASP A 242 11.33 -12.98 37.97
CA ASP A 242 10.90 -11.58 37.99
C ASP A 242 9.41 -11.45 38.33
N ILE A 243 8.61 -12.47 37.99
CA ILE A 243 7.18 -12.53 38.31
C ILE A 243 6.95 -12.79 39.80
N ILE A 244 7.79 -13.65 40.41
CA ILE A 244 7.63 -14.06 41.81
C ILE A 244 8.17 -12.99 42.77
N GLN A 245 9.22 -12.27 42.39
CA GLN A 245 9.84 -11.25 43.25
C GLN A 245 8.97 -9.99 43.36
N PRO A 246 8.49 -9.62 44.57
CA PRO A 246 7.60 -8.47 44.74
C PRO A 246 8.28 -7.15 44.35
N LYS A 247 9.59 -7.01 44.63
CA LYS A 247 10.36 -5.80 44.33
C LYS A 247 10.38 -5.44 42.85
N VAL A 248 10.47 -6.43 41.95
CA VAL A 248 10.46 -6.20 40.51
C VAL A 248 9.08 -5.68 40.06
N ARG A 249 8.01 -6.27 40.59
CA ARG A 249 6.63 -5.81 40.31
C ARG A 249 6.37 -4.41 40.85
N GLU A 250 6.87 -4.09 42.03
CA GLU A 250 6.79 -2.75 42.62
C GLU A 250 7.50 -1.72 41.74
N GLN A 251 8.71 -2.00 41.27
CA GLN A 251 9.45 -1.11 40.37
C GLN A 251 8.69 -0.85 39.06
N ILE A 252 8.12 -1.88 38.44
CA ILE A 252 7.31 -1.76 37.22
C ILE A 252 6.06 -0.91 37.50
N GLN A 253 5.40 -1.12 38.63
CA GLN A 253 4.21 -0.37 39.02
C GLN A 253 4.54 1.11 39.30
N THR A 254 5.62 1.41 40.01
CA THR A 254 6.07 2.80 40.23
C THR A 254 6.41 3.50 38.91
N ALA A 255 7.10 2.83 37.98
CA ALA A 255 7.38 3.39 36.66
C ALA A 255 6.10 3.67 35.86
N ARG A 256 5.08 2.82 36.00
CA ARG A 256 3.76 3.04 35.39
C ARG A 256 3.04 4.22 36.02
N ASP A 257 3.01 4.32 37.34
CA ASP A 257 2.32 5.40 38.05
C ASP A 257 2.93 6.76 37.72
N ASN A 258 4.26 6.83 37.58
CA ASN A 258 4.97 8.03 37.14
C ASN A 258 4.67 8.42 35.69
N ARG A 259 4.21 7.48 34.84
CA ARG A 259 3.78 7.76 33.45
C ARG A 259 2.34 8.28 33.36
N VAL A 260 1.50 8.02 34.36
CA VAL A 260 0.13 8.54 34.37
C VAL A 260 0.19 10.03 34.65
N LEU A 261 -0.03 10.84 33.61
CA LEU A 261 -0.17 12.28 33.73
C LEU A 261 -1.23 12.60 34.79
N VAL A 262 -0.80 13.08 35.95
CA VAL A 262 -1.69 13.66 36.96
C VAL A 262 -2.28 14.92 36.34
N ILE A 263 -3.47 14.82 35.75
CA ILE A 263 -4.26 15.99 35.37
C ILE A 263 -4.81 16.59 36.67
N ARG A 264 -3.99 17.35 37.39
CA ARG A 264 -4.45 18.30 38.42
C ARG A 264 -4.48 19.69 37.80
N GLY A 265 -5.67 20.22 37.58
CA GLY A 265 -5.84 21.66 37.34
C GLY A 265 -5.51 22.19 35.94
N GLY A 266 -5.82 21.42 34.88
CA GLY A 266 -5.99 22.01 33.53
C GLY A 266 -4.72 22.41 32.76
N LYS A 267 -3.52 22.08 33.23
CA LYS A 267 -2.30 22.19 32.42
C LYS A 267 -1.64 20.82 32.25
N LYS A 268 -1.53 20.36 31.01
CA LYS A 268 -0.69 19.22 30.64
C LYS A 268 0.77 19.64 30.78
N GLN A 269 1.46 19.16 31.80
CA GLN A 269 2.93 19.15 31.81
C GLN A 269 3.39 17.70 31.93
N GLN A 270 4.12 17.28 30.90
CA GLN A 270 4.77 15.99 30.82
C GLN A 270 6.17 16.20 31.39
N GLU A 271 6.35 15.93 32.68
CA GLU A 271 7.66 16.04 33.32
C GLU A 271 8.34 14.67 33.25
N ARG A 272 9.44 14.61 32.49
CA ARG A 272 10.34 13.47 32.45
C ARG A 272 11.32 13.67 33.59
N VAL A 273 11.19 12.91 34.67
CA VAL A 273 12.16 12.93 35.76
C VAL A 273 13.26 11.92 35.40
N GLU A 274 14.48 12.43 35.26
CA GLU A 274 15.72 11.65 35.10
C GLU A 274 15.99 10.72 36.29
#